data_AF-A0A7C3XP41-F1
#
_entry.id   AF-A0A7C3XP41-F1
#
_cell.length_a   1.000
_cell.length_b   1.000
_cell.length_c   1.000
_cell.angle_alpha   90.00
_cell.angle_beta   90.00
_cell.angle_gamma   90.00
#
_symmetry.space_group_name_H-M   'P 1'
#
loop_
_entity.id
_entity.type
_entity.pdbx_description
1 polymer ?
#
loop_
_entity_poly.entity_id
_entity_poly.type
_entity_poly.pdbx_seq_one_letter_code
_entity_poly.pdbx_strand_id
1 'polypeptide(L)'
;MPQISGTERLVSSKFIRSLIMGLGDFEAEALRILRRYDIDIGVDGWYPQHLWIEALRDIAERVGPTIMYLAGARILENLGYKTSGDPNERLRYAETFYQTYHRGGGFGSLRILSLNIQNGEARIMSDTPYPCDFERGVLISILASDTPEEPRQVWVVHENLGICRKKGSGSCKYVVRWGSKPIKSNCF
;
A
#
# COMPACT_ATOMS: atom_id res chain seq x y z
N MET A 1 -18.59 12.48 21.72
CA MET A 1 -18.13 11.56 20.65
C MET A 1 -19.21 11.54 19.59
N PRO A 2 -18.95 11.95 18.33
CA PRO A 2 -19.99 11.95 17.30
C PRO A 2 -20.36 10.50 16.96
N GLN A 3 -21.67 10.24 16.81
CA GLN A 3 -22.16 8.94 16.38
C GLN A 3 -21.85 8.74 14.89
N ILE A 4 -21.11 7.68 14.60
CA ILE A 4 -20.77 7.24 13.25
C ILE A 4 -22.02 6.63 12.61
N SER A 5 -22.59 7.32 11.62
CA SER A 5 -23.68 6.78 10.80
C SER A 5 -23.16 5.64 9.91
N GLY A 6 -24.00 4.64 9.61
CA GLY A 6 -23.64 3.39 8.93
C GLY A 6 -23.11 3.48 7.48
N THR A 7 -22.81 4.68 6.98
CA THR A 7 -22.25 4.96 5.64
C THR A 7 -20.83 5.54 5.68
N GLU A 8 -20.29 5.82 6.86
CA GLU A 8 -18.98 6.44 6.98
C GLU A 8 -17.86 5.43 6.73
N ARG A 9 -17.02 5.74 5.73
CA ARG A 9 -15.80 4.99 5.44
C ARG A 9 -14.69 5.48 6.36
N LEU A 10 -14.04 4.54 7.05
CA LEU A 10 -13.06 4.86 8.08
C LEU A 10 -11.75 4.12 7.83
N VAL A 11 -10.65 4.74 8.26
CA VAL A 11 -9.32 4.13 8.32
C VAL A 11 -8.84 4.10 9.77
N SER A 12 -8.18 3.01 10.16
CA SER A 12 -7.66 2.88 11.52
C SER A 12 -6.45 3.78 11.79
N SER A 13 -6.32 4.26 13.03
CA SER A 13 -5.11 4.96 13.48
C SER A 13 -3.85 4.16 13.21
N LYS A 14 -3.89 2.85 13.53
CA LYS A 14 -2.76 1.93 13.36
C LYS A 14 -2.22 1.94 11.92
N PHE A 15 -3.09 1.99 10.92
CA PHE A 15 -2.67 2.05 9.52
C PHE A 15 -2.06 3.40 9.16
N ILE A 16 -2.71 4.51 9.52
CA ILE A 16 -2.18 5.85 9.23
C ILE A 16 -0.81 6.00 9.90
N ARG A 17 -0.69 5.70 11.19
CA ARG A 17 0.57 5.80 11.93
C ARG A 17 1.67 4.94 11.31
N SER A 18 1.35 3.72 10.90
CA SER A 18 2.31 2.84 10.22
C SER A 18 2.85 3.47 8.93
N LEU A 19 1.98 4.08 8.12
CA LEU A 19 2.40 4.80 6.92
C LEU A 19 3.28 6.01 7.28
N ILE A 20 2.83 6.83 8.23
CA ILE A 20 3.54 8.05 8.65
C ILE A 20 4.95 7.73 9.18
N MET A 21 5.09 6.71 10.02
CA MET A 21 6.40 6.24 10.49
C MET A 21 7.29 5.76 9.33
N GLY A 22 6.68 5.17 8.29
CA GLY A 22 7.37 4.75 7.08
C GLY A 22 7.98 5.91 6.27
N LEU A 23 7.54 7.15 6.50
CA LEU A 23 8.07 8.35 5.82
C LEU A 23 9.44 8.79 6.34
N GLY A 24 9.89 8.29 7.49
CA GLY A 24 11.18 8.67 8.10
C GLY A 24 11.24 10.15 8.46
N ASP A 25 12.25 10.87 7.94
CA ASP A 25 12.51 12.29 8.26
C ASP A 25 11.33 13.23 7.95
N PHE A 26 10.35 12.78 7.16
CA PHE A 26 9.15 13.54 6.81
C PHE A 26 7.97 13.32 7.78
N GLU A 27 8.11 12.48 8.81
CA GLU A 27 7.03 12.18 9.78
C GLU A 27 6.44 13.46 10.40
N ALA A 28 7.29 14.35 10.91
CA ALA A 28 6.83 15.58 11.57
C ALA A 28 6.08 16.53 10.61
N GLU A 29 6.46 16.55 9.33
CA GLU A 29 5.77 17.29 8.29
C GLU A 29 4.39 16.68 8.01
N ALA A 30 4.34 15.35 7.85
CA ALA A 30 3.10 14.65 7.58
C ALA A 30 2.08 14.80 8.71
N LEU A 31 2.53 14.75 9.98
CA LEU A 31 1.68 15.03 11.14
C LEU A 31 1.15 16.48 11.13
N ARG A 32 1.93 17.45 10.65
CA ARG A 32 1.47 18.83 10.45
C ARG A 32 0.41 18.92 9.35
N ILE A 33 0.56 18.18 8.26
CA ILE A 33 -0.43 18.11 7.18
C ILE A 33 -1.73 17.50 7.71
N LEU A 34 -1.68 16.38 8.43
CA LEU A 34 -2.87 15.73 9.02
C LEU A 34 -3.74 16.72 9.84
N ARG A 35 -3.10 17.57 10.65
CA ARG A 35 -3.82 18.58 11.45
C ARG A 35 -4.55 19.63 10.61
N ARG A 36 -4.15 19.89 9.37
CA ARG A 36 -4.88 20.80 8.45
C ARG A 36 -6.20 20.20 7.96
N TYR A 37 -6.35 18.89 8.07
CA TYR A 37 -7.55 18.13 7.71
C TYR A 37 -8.32 17.67 8.95
N ASP A 38 -8.09 18.31 10.10
CA ASP A 38 -8.70 17.97 11.39
C ASP A 38 -8.46 16.51 11.83
N ILE A 39 -7.34 15.93 11.40
CA ILE A 39 -6.89 14.60 11.84
C ILE A 39 -5.84 14.78 12.94
N ASP A 40 -6.28 14.70 14.20
CA ASP A 40 -5.39 14.54 15.35
C ASP A 40 -5.25 13.05 15.68
N ILE A 41 -4.09 12.49 15.34
CA ILE A 41 -3.90 11.04 15.36
C ILE A 41 -3.44 10.51 16.73
N GLY A 42 -4.34 9.81 17.42
CA GLY A 42 -4.06 9.12 18.68
C GLY A 42 -3.47 7.73 18.47
N VAL A 43 -3.17 7.01 19.56
CA VAL A 43 -2.62 5.63 19.48
C VAL A 43 -3.63 4.67 18.84
N ASP A 44 -4.91 4.83 19.19
CA ASP A 44 -6.05 4.08 18.69
C ASP A 44 -7.11 5.06 18.15
N GLY A 45 -7.91 4.61 17.19
CA GLY A 45 -8.97 5.43 16.62
C GLY A 45 -9.36 5.01 15.21
N TRP A 46 -10.46 5.60 14.74
CA TRP A 46 -10.98 5.46 13.38
C TRP A 46 -11.24 6.86 12.83
N TYR A 47 -10.69 7.14 11.65
CA TYR A 47 -10.71 8.46 11.05
C TYR A 47 -11.48 8.45 9.74
N PRO A 48 -12.19 9.54 9.39
CA PRO A 48 -12.88 9.64 8.11
C PRO A 48 -11.92 9.44 6.96
N GLN A 49 -12.17 8.40 6.16
CA GLN A 49 -11.28 7.98 5.09
C GLN A 49 -11.09 9.08 4.05
N HIS A 50 -12.14 9.85 3.73
CA HIS A 50 -12.03 10.91 2.73
C HIS A 50 -11.04 12.01 3.17
N LEU A 51 -11.08 12.44 4.44
CA LEU A 51 -10.10 13.39 4.99
C LEU A 51 -8.68 12.82 4.94
N TRP A 52 -8.53 11.54 5.29
CA TRP A 52 -7.24 10.86 5.20
C TRP A 52 -6.69 10.82 3.77
N ILE A 53 -7.52 10.50 2.78
CA ILE A 53 -7.07 10.42 1.37
C ILE A 53 -6.66 11.79 0.84
N GLU A 54 -7.38 12.86 1.19
CA GLU A 54 -6.97 14.21 0.80
C GLU A 54 -5.66 14.62 1.50
N ALA A 55 -5.52 14.36 2.80
CA ALA A 55 -4.26 14.61 3.51
C ALA A 55 -3.09 13.79 2.94
N LEU A 56 -3.33 12.55 2.54
CA LEU A 56 -2.31 11.69 1.96
C LEU A 56 -1.87 12.16 0.56
N ARG A 57 -2.75 12.81 -0.22
CA ARG A 57 -2.35 13.46 -1.47
C ARG A 57 -1.35 14.57 -1.21
N ASP A 58 -1.66 15.48 -0.28
CA ASP A 58 -0.76 16.57 0.13
C ASP A 58 0.59 16.02 0.60
N ILE A 59 0.58 14.96 1.41
CA ILE A 59 1.79 14.28 1.88
C ILE A 59 2.57 13.72 0.68
N ALA A 60 1.91 13.00 -0.23
CA ALA A 60 2.55 12.37 -1.38
C ALA A 60 3.18 13.39 -2.33
N GLU A 61 2.52 14.53 -2.55
CA GLU A 61 3.07 15.66 -3.31
C GLU A 61 4.32 16.25 -2.64
N ARG A 62 4.29 16.35 -1.30
CA ARG A 62 5.39 16.90 -0.51
C ARG A 62 6.63 16.02 -0.48
N VAL A 63 6.46 14.71 -0.28
CA VAL A 63 7.57 13.76 -0.07
C VAL A 63 8.03 13.08 -1.36
N GLY A 64 7.18 13.06 -2.38
CA GLY A 64 7.47 12.49 -3.68
C GLY A 64 7.42 10.95 -3.74
N PRO A 65 7.57 10.39 -4.95
CA PRO A 65 7.30 8.99 -5.24
C PRO A 65 8.24 8.02 -4.50
N THR A 66 9.52 8.40 -4.34
CA THR A 66 10.52 7.55 -3.68
C THR A 66 10.20 7.33 -2.21
N ILE A 67 9.86 8.40 -1.49
CA ILE A 67 9.52 8.30 -0.06
C ILE A 67 8.20 7.56 0.13
N MET A 68 7.20 7.79 -0.73
CA MET A 68 5.95 7.03 -0.71
C MET A 68 6.19 5.52 -0.91
N TYR A 69 7.06 5.15 -1.84
CA TYR A 69 7.46 3.76 -2.05
C TYR A 69 8.11 3.15 -0.80
N LEU A 70 9.05 3.87 -0.18
CA LEU A 70 9.72 3.39 1.05
C LEU A 70 8.74 3.24 2.21
N ALA A 71 7.79 4.16 2.35
CA ALA A 71 6.75 4.06 3.38
C ALA A 71 5.87 2.82 3.18
N GLY A 72 5.50 2.51 1.93
CA GLY A 72 4.79 1.28 1.61
C GLY A 72 5.61 0.02 1.92
N ALA A 73 6.91 0.03 1.59
CA ALA A 73 7.79 -1.12 1.82
C ALA A 73 7.97 -1.47 3.31
N ARG A 74 7.83 -0.48 4.20
CA ARG A 74 7.93 -0.63 5.66
C ARG A 74 6.59 -0.87 6.36
N ILE A 75 5.47 -0.86 5.64
CA ILE A 75 4.14 -0.83 6.25
C ILE A 75 3.89 -2.05 7.16
N LEU A 76 4.28 -3.27 6.75
CA LEU A 76 4.03 -4.47 7.53
C LEU A 76 4.89 -4.53 8.78
N GLU A 77 6.18 -4.17 8.65
CA GLU A 77 7.10 -4.04 9.78
C GLU A 77 6.53 -3.09 10.84
N ASN A 78 6.09 -1.90 10.42
CA ASN A 78 5.49 -0.90 11.29
C ASN A 78 4.13 -1.34 11.87
N LEU A 79 3.40 -2.24 11.19
CA LEU A 79 2.18 -2.86 11.71
C LEU A 79 2.46 -4.00 12.70
N GLY A 80 3.73 -4.39 12.87
CA GLY A 80 4.16 -5.54 13.66
C GLY A 80 3.82 -6.88 13.00
N TYR A 81 3.60 -6.88 11.69
CA TYR A 81 3.25 -8.08 10.92
C TYR A 81 4.49 -8.65 10.26
N LYS A 82 4.78 -9.92 10.54
CA LYS A 82 5.83 -10.68 9.84
C LYS A 82 5.17 -11.51 8.75
N THR A 83 5.63 -11.33 7.52
CA THR A 83 5.18 -12.16 6.42
C THR A 83 5.74 -13.57 6.59
N SER A 84 4.87 -14.56 6.55
CA SER A 84 5.23 -15.98 6.54
C SER A 84 4.47 -16.68 5.42
N GLY A 85 4.93 -17.87 5.05
CA GLY A 85 4.25 -18.71 4.09
C GLY A 85 4.77 -18.58 2.66
N ASP A 86 4.23 -19.39 1.76
CA ASP A 86 4.63 -19.39 0.35
C ASP A 86 4.13 -18.11 -0.38
N PRO A 87 4.61 -17.81 -1.60
CA PRO A 87 4.15 -16.63 -2.35
C PRO A 87 2.64 -16.61 -2.60
N ASN A 88 1.98 -17.77 -2.72
CA ASN A 88 0.56 -17.87 -2.96
C ASN A 88 -0.25 -17.48 -1.70
N GLU A 89 0.20 -17.90 -0.51
CA GLU A 89 -0.34 -17.45 0.78
C GLU A 89 -0.22 -15.94 0.97
N ARG A 90 0.96 -15.38 0.68
CA ARG A 90 1.21 -13.93 0.74
C ARG A 90 0.34 -13.14 -0.25
N LEU A 91 0.15 -13.66 -1.46
CA LEU A 91 -0.74 -13.03 -2.45
C LEU A 91 -2.21 -13.04 -1.99
N ARG A 92 -2.69 -14.14 -1.39
CA ARG A 92 -4.05 -14.18 -0.79
C ARG A 92 -4.20 -13.18 0.35
N TYR A 93 -3.15 -12.97 1.14
CA TYR A 93 -3.14 -11.92 2.16
C TYR A 93 -3.27 -10.52 1.54
N ALA A 94 -2.63 -10.27 0.40
CA ALA A 94 -2.73 -8.97 -0.28
C ALA A 94 -4.17 -8.57 -0.62
N GLU A 95 -5.02 -9.51 -1.03
CA GLU A 95 -6.42 -9.20 -1.38
C GLU A 95 -7.26 -8.77 -0.17
N THR A 96 -6.88 -9.19 1.04
CA THR A 96 -7.60 -8.89 2.29
C THR A 96 -6.94 -7.81 3.14
N PHE A 97 -5.68 -7.44 2.84
CA PHE A 97 -4.87 -6.52 3.63
C PHE A 97 -5.60 -5.24 4.06
N TYR A 98 -6.25 -4.54 3.13
CA TYR A 98 -6.93 -3.28 3.45
C TYR A 98 -8.19 -3.46 4.30
N GLN A 99 -8.85 -4.63 4.23
CA GLN A 99 -10.07 -4.91 4.99
C GLN A 99 -9.80 -4.97 6.50
N THR A 100 -8.57 -5.30 6.90
CA THR A 100 -8.16 -5.28 8.32
C THR A 100 -8.13 -3.86 8.90
N TYR A 101 -7.86 -2.85 8.06
CA TYR A 101 -7.54 -1.50 8.49
C TYR A 101 -8.56 -0.44 8.07
N HIS A 102 -9.62 -0.84 7.35
CA HIS A 102 -10.67 0.04 6.85
C HIS A 102 -12.06 -0.49 7.22
N ARG A 103 -13.02 0.41 7.41
CA ARG A 103 -14.45 0.09 7.67
C ARG A 103 -15.36 0.84 6.70
N GLY A 104 -16.60 0.38 6.56
CA GLY A 104 -17.62 1.03 5.74
C GLY A 104 -17.67 0.59 4.27
N GLY A 105 -16.79 -0.33 3.85
CA GLY A 105 -16.77 -0.89 2.49
C GLY A 105 -16.33 0.10 1.40
N GLY A 106 -16.30 -0.34 0.15
CA GLY A 106 -16.07 0.54 -1.01
C GLY A 106 -14.74 1.30 -1.00
N PHE A 107 -13.70 0.73 -0.38
CA PHE A 107 -12.35 1.30 -0.37
C PHE A 107 -11.57 0.98 -1.66
N GLY A 108 -11.95 -0.08 -2.36
CA GLY A 108 -11.10 -0.75 -3.33
C GLY A 108 -10.35 -1.92 -2.69
N SER A 109 -9.67 -2.69 -3.52
CA SER A 109 -8.90 -3.87 -3.15
C SER A 109 -7.69 -4.07 -4.06
N LEU A 110 -6.80 -4.95 -3.62
CA LEU A 110 -5.84 -5.61 -4.50
C LEU A 110 -6.53 -6.86 -5.03
N ARG A 111 -6.48 -7.09 -6.34
CA ARG A 111 -7.04 -8.28 -6.99
C ARG A 111 -6.00 -8.98 -7.85
N ILE A 112 -5.84 -10.28 -7.65
CA ILE A 112 -4.95 -11.10 -8.48
C ILE A 112 -5.67 -11.38 -9.81
N LEU A 113 -5.11 -10.87 -10.91
CA LEU A 113 -5.62 -11.11 -12.27
C LEU A 113 -5.05 -12.40 -12.87
N SER A 114 -3.80 -12.72 -12.56
CA SER A 114 -3.14 -13.95 -13.00
C SER A 114 -1.99 -14.31 -12.05
N LEU A 115 -1.75 -15.60 -11.85
CA LEU A 115 -0.66 -16.12 -11.02
C LEU A 115 0.08 -17.22 -11.78
N ASN A 116 1.40 -17.06 -11.93
CA ASN A 116 2.30 -18.08 -12.43
C ASN A 116 3.38 -18.35 -11.38
N ILE A 117 3.14 -19.35 -10.52
CA ILE A 117 4.04 -19.73 -9.43
C ILE A 117 5.38 -20.24 -9.97
N GLN A 118 5.35 -21.02 -11.07
CA GLN A 118 6.55 -21.62 -11.66
C GLN A 118 7.53 -20.56 -12.17
N ASN A 119 7.01 -19.49 -12.77
CA ASN A 119 7.82 -18.38 -13.29
C ASN A 119 8.00 -17.24 -12.28
N GLY A 120 7.45 -17.37 -11.08
CA GLY A 120 7.49 -16.33 -10.05
C GLY A 120 6.89 -15.01 -10.50
N GLU A 121 5.70 -15.02 -11.10
CA GLU A 121 5.02 -13.82 -11.61
C GLU A 121 3.54 -13.77 -11.18
N ALA A 122 3.05 -12.58 -10.85
CA ALA A 122 1.63 -12.29 -10.68
C ALA A 122 1.25 -10.96 -11.35
N ARG A 123 0.02 -10.87 -11.86
CA ARG A 123 -0.59 -9.59 -12.28
C ARG A 123 -1.61 -9.18 -11.25
N ILE A 124 -1.53 -7.95 -10.79
CA ILE A 124 -2.39 -7.42 -9.72
C ILE A 124 -3.05 -6.13 -10.19
N MET A 125 -4.35 -6.03 -10.01
CA MET A 125 -5.09 -4.78 -10.12
C MET A 125 -5.25 -4.16 -8.74
N SER A 126 -4.97 -2.87 -8.62
CA SER A 126 -5.44 -2.05 -7.51
C SER A 126 -6.47 -1.05 -7.99
N ASP A 127 -7.63 -1.00 -7.34
CA ASP A 127 -8.58 0.11 -7.41
C ASP A 127 -8.70 0.89 -6.10
N THR A 128 -7.70 0.79 -5.21
CA THR A 128 -7.65 1.64 -4.02
C THR A 128 -7.33 3.09 -4.39
N PRO A 129 -7.73 4.08 -3.58
CA PRO A 129 -7.38 5.49 -3.80
C PRO A 129 -5.92 5.81 -3.42
N TYR A 130 -5.11 4.84 -2.99
CA TYR A 130 -3.76 5.11 -2.52
C TYR A 130 -2.79 5.49 -3.66
N PRO A 131 -1.76 6.32 -3.38
CA PRO A 131 -0.72 6.65 -4.36
C PRO A 131 -0.05 5.37 -4.90
N CYS A 132 0.13 5.27 -6.23
CA CYS A 132 0.63 4.01 -6.81
C CYS A 132 2.05 3.65 -6.35
N ASP A 133 2.92 4.62 -6.03
CA ASP A 133 4.24 4.28 -5.49
C ASP A 133 4.16 3.68 -4.09
N PHE A 134 3.26 4.18 -3.24
CA PHE A 134 3.01 3.58 -1.94
C PHE A 134 2.54 2.14 -2.08
N GLU A 135 1.56 1.88 -2.95
CA GLU A 135 1.09 0.51 -3.17
C GLU A 135 2.16 -0.43 -3.74
N ARG A 136 3.04 0.07 -4.61
CA ARG A 136 4.20 -0.73 -5.04
C ARG A 136 5.04 -1.16 -3.84
N GLY A 137 5.26 -0.24 -2.90
CA GLY A 137 5.90 -0.55 -1.62
C GLY A 137 5.13 -1.58 -0.81
N VAL A 138 3.80 -1.43 -0.68
CA VAL A 138 2.94 -2.40 0.04
C VAL A 138 3.06 -3.80 -0.55
N LEU A 139 2.99 -3.92 -1.87
CA LEU A 139 3.12 -5.21 -2.57
C LEU A 139 4.51 -5.84 -2.35
N ILE A 140 5.58 -5.02 -2.36
CA ILE A 140 6.92 -5.47 -1.99
C ILE A 140 6.92 -5.98 -0.54
N SER A 141 6.36 -5.21 0.39
CA SER A 141 6.31 -5.56 1.82
C SER A 141 5.61 -6.91 2.04
N ILE A 142 4.47 -7.14 1.37
CA ILE A 142 3.69 -8.39 1.48
C ILE A 142 4.43 -9.59 0.88
N LEU A 143 5.14 -9.41 -0.22
CA LEU A 143 5.72 -10.51 -0.99
C LEU A 143 7.19 -10.77 -0.65
N ALA A 144 7.86 -9.85 0.03
CA ALA A 144 9.14 -10.11 0.64
C ALA A 144 9.03 -11.32 1.59
N SER A 145 10.10 -12.11 1.68
CA SER A 145 10.21 -13.16 2.70
C SER A 145 11.21 -12.69 3.74
N ASP A 146 10.85 -12.81 5.01
CA ASP A 146 11.79 -12.63 6.13
C ASP A 146 12.51 -13.96 6.47
N THR A 147 12.23 -15.04 5.74
CA THR A 147 12.85 -16.35 5.99
C THR A 147 14.24 -16.44 5.36
N PRO A 148 15.27 -16.87 6.12
CA PRO A 148 16.64 -17.01 5.61
C PRO A 148 16.77 -17.96 4.41
N GLU A 149 15.86 -18.92 4.26
CA GLU A 149 15.89 -19.89 3.16
C GLU A 149 15.34 -19.34 1.83
N GLU A 150 14.65 -18.20 1.84
CA GLU A 150 14.05 -17.60 0.64
C GLU A 150 14.33 -16.10 0.50
N PRO A 151 15.60 -15.66 0.31
CA PRO A 151 15.90 -14.29 -0.06
C PRO A 151 15.48 -14.06 -1.52
N ARG A 152 14.17 -14.02 -1.78
CA ARG A 152 13.61 -13.76 -3.09
C ARG A 152 13.60 -12.26 -3.28
N GLN A 153 14.38 -11.79 -4.25
CA GLN A 153 14.24 -10.43 -4.73
C GLN A 153 12.85 -10.29 -5.35
N VAL A 154 12.11 -9.28 -4.92
CA VAL A 154 10.77 -8.96 -5.42
C VAL A 154 10.84 -7.69 -6.25
N TRP A 155 10.18 -7.68 -7.41
CA TRP A 155 10.04 -6.51 -8.25
C TRP A 155 8.56 -6.22 -8.49
N VAL A 156 8.17 -4.96 -8.34
CA VAL A 156 6.81 -4.49 -8.64
C VAL A 156 6.90 -3.30 -9.59
N VAL A 157 6.38 -3.51 -10.80
CA VAL A 157 6.34 -2.50 -11.88
C VAL A 157 4.92 -2.31 -12.37
N HIS A 158 4.63 -1.13 -12.92
CA HIS A 158 3.36 -0.92 -13.62
C HIS A 158 3.35 -1.74 -14.91
N GLU A 159 2.26 -2.48 -15.17
CA GLU A 159 2.12 -3.30 -16.38
C GLU A 159 1.83 -2.44 -17.62
N ASN A 160 0.86 -1.53 -17.48
CA ASN A 160 0.38 -0.67 -18.54
C ASN A 160 0.20 0.74 -17.98
N LEU A 161 0.99 1.70 -18.47
CA LEU A 161 0.91 3.08 -18.01
C LEU A 161 -0.44 3.74 -18.35
N GLY A 162 -1.19 3.23 -19.33
CA GLY A 162 -2.56 3.65 -19.61
C GLY A 162 -3.58 3.25 -18.53
N ILE A 163 -3.25 2.28 -17.69
CA ILE A 163 -4.04 1.88 -16.50
C ILE A 163 -3.20 2.18 -15.26
N CYS A 164 -2.95 3.48 -15.05
CA CYS A 164 -2.21 4.00 -13.91
C CYS A 164 -2.88 5.27 -13.37
N ARG A 165 -3.05 5.38 -12.04
CA ARG A 165 -3.66 6.58 -11.41
C ARG A 165 -2.85 7.86 -11.66
N LYS A 166 -1.52 7.75 -11.84
CA LYS A 166 -0.67 8.88 -12.27
C LYS A 166 -1.01 9.41 -13.67
N LYS A 167 -1.76 8.64 -14.46
CA LYS A 167 -2.24 9.02 -15.80
C LYS A 167 -3.74 9.26 -15.85
N GLY A 168 -4.40 9.40 -14.69
CA GLY A 168 -5.84 9.70 -14.59
C GLY A 168 -6.77 8.48 -14.60
N SER A 169 -6.24 7.24 -14.62
CA SER A 169 -7.05 6.04 -14.42
C SER A 169 -7.56 5.97 -12.97
N GLY A 170 -8.69 5.32 -12.72
CA GLY A 170 -9.17 4.99 -11.36
C GLY A 170 -8.40 3.83 -10.70
N SER A 171 -7.51 3.17 -11.44
CA SER A 171 -6.81 1.97 -11.01
C SER A 171 -5.36 1.90 -11.53
N CYS A 172 -4.55 1.06 -10.87
CA CYS A 172 -3.19 0.73 -11.27
C CYS A 172 -3.09 -0.79 -11.52
N LYS A 173 -2.56 -1.21 -12.68
CA LYS A 173 -2.15 -2.60 -12.93
C LYS A 173 -0.66 -2.77 -12.68
N TYR A 174 -0.31 -3.78 -11.91
CA TYR A 174 1.06 -4.13 -11.57
C TYR A 174 1.43 -5.52 -12.08
N VAL A 175 2.68 -5.67 -12.54
CA VAL A 175 3.34 -6.97 -12.63
C VAL A 175 4.25 -7.10 -11.41
N VAL A 176 4.06 -8.18 -10.67
CA VAL A 176 4.91 -8.57 -9.56
C VAL A 176 5.73 -9.79 -9.95
N ARG A 177 7.02 -9.77 -9.64
CA ARG A 177 7.93 -10.89 -9.86
C ARG A 177 8.73 -11.21 -8.62
N TRP A 178 9.01 -12.49 -8.37
CA TRP A 178 9.86 -12.95 -7.28
C TRP A 178 10.81 -14.06 -7.74
N GLY A 179 12.06 -14.05 -7.24
CA GLY A 179 13.06 -15.09 -7.53
C GLY A 179 14.43 -14.55 -7.97
N SER A 180 15.25 -15.39 -8.61
CA SER A 180 16.61 -15.05 -9.03
C SER A 180 16.64 -14.38 -10.41
N LYS A 181 16.94 -13.08 -10.42
CA LYS A 181 17.10 -12.12 -11.55
C LYS A 181 15.83 -11.67 -12.29
N PRO A 182 15.74 -10.37 -12.64
CA PRO A 182 14.79 -9.90 -13.62
C PRO A 182 15.32 -10.28 -15.02
N ILE A 183 14.50 -10.96 -15.83
CA ILE A 183 14.72 -10.95 -17.29
C ILE A 183 14.50 -9.51 -17.72
N LYS A 184 15.54 -8.88 -18.28
CA LYS A 184 15.58 -7.47 -18.74
C LYS A 184 14.24 -7.07 -19.36
N SER A 185 13.44 -6.26 -18.66
CA SER A 185 12.33 -5.54 -19.28
C SER A 185 12.89 -4.23 -19.81
N ASN A 186 13.08 -4.15 -21.13
CA ASN A 186 13.33 -2.90 -21.81
C ASN A 186 12.07 -2.03 -21.75
N CYS A 187 11.92 -1.21 -20.71
CA CYS A 187 11.02 -0.04 -20.70
C CYS A 187 11.67 1.05 -19.83
N PHE A 188 12.25 2.04 -20.50
CA PHE A 188 12.54 3.37 -19.96
C PHE A 188 11.27 4.22 -20.05
#